data_AF-Q2BY13-F1
#
_entry.id   AF-Q2BY13-F1
#
_cell.length_a   1.000
_cell.length_b   1.000
_cell.length_c   1.000
_cell.angle_alpha   90.00
_cell.angle_beta   90.00
_cell.angle_gamma   90.00
#
_symmetry.space_group_name_H-M   'P 1'
#
loop_
_entity.id
_entity.type
_entity.pdbx_description
1 polymer ?
#
loop_
_entity_poly.entity_id
_entity_poly.type
_entity_poly.pdbx_seq_one_letter_code
_entity_poly.pdbx_strand_id
1 'polypeptide(L)'
;MVICNSLGILHGFGFSAGLIDFVLNWGLATKPWLLVPLIGAYFVLYFVIFYFAIKVFKLPTPAVDDEESKVSPEVGLDPVAYIEALGGESNIVSVDACITRLRLGVNDCSLFNEEALKALGSKGVVRIGKQSAQVILGPKAESIANSIKATIE
;
A
#
# COMPACT_ATOMS: atom_id res chain seq x y z
N MET A 1 -17.04 -15.90 -11.37
CA MET A 1 -17.08 -16.60 -12.68
C MET A 1 -18.24 -17.58 -12.77
N VAL A 2 -18.32 -18.63 -11.94
CA VAL A 2 -19.36 -19.69 -12.06
C VAL A 2 -20.79 -19.14 -12.00
N ILE A 3 -21.10 -18.31 -11.00
CA ILE A 3 -22.44 -17.73 -10.83
C ILE A 3 -22.81 -16.82 -12.01
N CYS A 4 -21.90 -15.93 -12.43
CA CYS A 4 -22.12 -15.03 -13.56
C CYS A 4 -22.34 -15.80 -14.88
N ASN A 5 -21.54 -16.85 -15.13
CA ASN A 5 -21.66 -17.70 -16.30
C ASN A 5 -22.99 -18.47 -16.29
N SER A 6 -23.41 -19.00 -15.14
CA SER A 6 -24.70 -19.69 -14.97
C SER A 6 -25.91 -18.76 -15.18
N LEU A 7 -25.77 -17.47 -14.89
CA LEU A 7 -26.81 -16.45 -15.12
C LEU A 7 -26.73 -15.81 -16.53
N GLY A 8 -25.73 -16.18 -17.33
CA GLY A 8 -25.49 -15.63 -18.66
C GLY A 8 -25.10 -14.14 -18.62
N ILE A 9 -24.43 -13.71 -17.55
CA ILE A 9 -23.89 -12.36 -17.41
C ILE A 9 -22.54 -12.31 -18.10
N LEU A 10 -22.42 -11.52 -19.16
CA LEU A 10 -21.14 -11.25 -19.82
C LEU A 10 -20.84 -9.77 -19.71
N HIS A 11 -19.78 -9.44 -18.98
CA HIS A 11 -19.38 -8.07 -18.73
C HIS A 11 -17.87 -7.97 -18.83
N GLY A 12 -17.36 -7.05 -19.65
CA GLY A 12 -15.93 -6.76 -19.76
C GLY A 12 -15.44 -5.95 -18.56
N PHE A 13 -14.18 -6.11 -18.19
CA PHE A 13 -13.53 -5.31 -17.16
C PHE A 13 -12.11 -4.99 -17.60
N GLY A 14 -11.69 -3.73 -17.40
CA GLY A 14 -10.32 -3.30 -17.73
C GLY A 14 -9.35 -3.60 -16.59
N PHE A 15 -9.50 -2.90 -15.47
CA PHE A 15 -8.55 -2.96 -14.35
C PHE A 15 -9.11 -3.64 -13.10
N SER A 16 -10.29 -3.23 -12.63
CA SER A 16 -10.81 -3.66 -11.31
C SER A 16 -12.29 -4.05 -11.31
N ALA A 17 -12.94 -4.11 -12.48
CA ALA A 17 -14.38 -4.33 -12.59
C ALA A 17 -15.20 -3.34 -11.71
N GLY A 18 -14.75 -2.08 -11.69
CA GLY A 18 -15.31 -1.03 -10.85
C GLY A 18 -16.59 -0.41 -11.44
N LEU A 19 -17.12 0.60 -10.75
CA LEU A 19 -18.27 1.37 -11.23
C LEU A 19 -18.02 1.98 -12.62
N ILE A 20 -16.80 2.44 -12.88
CA ILE A 20 -16.41 3.00 -14.19
C ILE A 20 -16.51 1.93 -15.29
N ASP A 21 -15.98 0.72 -15.04
CA ASP A 21 -16.09 -0.40 -15.99
C ASP A 21 -17.57 -0.73 -16.25
N PHE A 22 -18.41 -0.71 -15.21
CA PHE A 22 -19.85 -1.00 -15.30
C PHE A 22 -20.62 0.00 -16.16
N VAL A 23 -20.38 1.29 -15.97
CA VAL A 23 -21.05 2.35 -16.73
C VAL A 23 -20.59 2.35 -18.19
N LEU A 24 -19.28 2.21 -18.43
CA LEU A 24 -18.73 2.24 -19.79
C LEU A 24 -19.19 1.04 -20.64
N ASN A 25 -19.32 -0.15 -20.03
CA ASN A 25 -19.73 -1.35 -20.72
C ASN A 25 -21.25 -1.58 -20.74
N TRP A 26 -22.06 -0.64 -20.23
CA TRP A 26 -23.51 -0.82 -20.09
C TRP A 26 -24.20 -1.16 -21.43
N GLY A 27 -23.74 -0.58 -22.54
CA GLY A 27 -24.26 -0.87 -23.89
C GLY A 27 -23.65 -2.09 -24.59
N LEU A 28 -22.54 -2.63 -24.08
CA LEU A 28 -21.80 -3.76 -24.68
C LEU A 28 -21.99 -5.07 -23.91
N ALA A 29 -22.40 -4.99 -22.65
CA ALA A 29 -22.55 -6.13 -21.76
C ALA A 29 -23.89 -6.85 -21.94
N THR A 30 -23.88 -8.16 -21.70
CA THR A 30 -25.08 -9.00 -21.70
C THR A 30 -25.67 -9.06 -20.31
N LYS A 31 -26.90 -8.56 -20.16
CA LYS A 31 -27.65 -8.49 -18.88
C LYS A 31 -26.86 -7.81 -17.75
N PRO A 32 -26.29 -6.60 -17.95
CA PRO A 32 -25.45 -5.92 -16.96
C PRO A 32 -26.20 -5.63 -15.65
N TRP A 33 -27.50 -5.35 -15.73
CA TRP A 33 -28.33 -5.05 -14.55
C TRP A 33 -28.35 -6.15 -13.48
N LEU A 34 -28.16 -7.43 -13.86
CA LEU A 34 -28.12 -8.56 -12.92
C LEU A 34 -26.87 -8.54 -12.01
N LEU A 35 -25.85 -7.75 -12.36
CA LEU A 35 -24.68 -7.56 -11.50
C LEU A 35 -25.02 -6.75 -10.24
N VAL A 36 -25.97 -5.80 -10.30
CA VAL A 36 -26.32 -4.95 -9.17
C VAL A 36 -26.80 -5.76 -7.95
N PRO A 37 -27.82 -6.65 -8.07
CA PRO A 37 -28.23 -7.47 -6.93
C PRO A 37 -27.13 -8.45 -6.49
N LEU A 38 -26.32 -8.97 -7.42
CA LEU A 38 -25.21 -9.86 -7.10
C LEU A 38 -24.13 -9.17 -6.26
N ILE A 39 -23.77 -7.93 -6.62
CA ILE A 39 -22.84 -7.09 -5.86
C ILE A 39 -23.42 -6.78 -4.48
N GLY A 40 -24.71 -6.44 -4.39
CA GLY A 40 -25.39 -6.20 -3.11
C GLY A 40 -25.37 -7.42 -2.20
N ALA A 41 -25.69 -8.60 -2.73
CA ALA A 41 -25.62 -9.86 -1.97
C ALA A 41 -24.18 -10.16 -1.50
N TYR A 42 -23.19 -9.96 -2.37
CA TYR A 42 -21.78 -10.14 -2.03
C TYR A 42 -21.32 -9.14 -0.95
N PHE A 43 -21.75 -7.89 -1.02
CA PHE A 43 -21.46 -6.86 -0.02
C PHE A 43 -21.98 -7.26 1.37
N VAL A 44 -23.24 -7.69 1.46
CA VAL A 44 -23.84 -8.14 2.73
C VAL A 44 -23.09 -9.36 3.27
N LEU A 45 -22.84 -10.36 2.43
CA LEU A 45 -22.10 -11.56 2.82
C LEU A 45 -20.70 -11.22 3.36
N TYR A 46 -19.96 -10.39 2.62
CA TYR A 46 -18.62 -9.94 3.01
C TYR A 46 -18.66 -9.17 4.32
N PHE A 47 -19.54 -8.17 4.44
CA PHE A 47 -19.68 -7.36 5.65
C PHE A 47 -19.97 -8.23 6.87
N VAL A 48 -20.93 -9.15 6.78
CA VAL A 48 -21.31 -10.04 7.88
C VAL A 48 -20.14 -10.92 8.28
N ILE A 49 -19.49 -11.61 7.33
CA ILE A 49 -18.36 -12.50 7.63
C ILE A 49 -17.22 -11.73 8.30
N PHE A 50 -16.79 -10.61 7.72
CA PHE A 50 -15.68 -9.83 8.27
C PHE A 50 -16.02 -9.17 9.60
N TYR A 51 -17.24 -8.63 9.75
CA TYR A 51 -17.69 -8.04 11.00
C TYR A 51 -17.67 -9.05 12.15
N PHE A 52 -18.21 -10.25 11.94
CA PHE A 52 -18.17 -11.30 12.95
C PHE A 52 -16.74 -11.81 13.17
N ALA A 53 -15.94 -11.95 12.12
CA ALA A 53 -14.54 -12.37 12.25
C ALA A 53 -13.73 -11.37 13.10
N ILE A 54 -13.85 -10.06 12.83
CA ILE A 54 -13.15 -9.01 13.60
C ILE A 54 -13.59 -9.04 15.07
N LYS A 55 -14.90 -9.18 15.34
CA LYS A 55 -15.41 -9.19 16.72
C LYS A 55 -15.07 -10.46 17.50
N VAL A 56 -15.14 -11.63 16.88
CA VAL A 56 -14.91 -12.91 17.54
C VAL A 56 -13.41 -13.17 17.71
N PHE A 57 -12.61 -12.94 16.66
CA PHE A 57 -11.18 -13.21 16.67
C PHE A 57 -10.33 -12.02 17.16
N LYS A 58 -10.95 -10.89 17.51
CA LYS A 58 -10.27 -9.66 17.95
C LYS A 58 -9.09 -9.30 17.04
N LEU A 59 -9.33 -9.32 15.74
CA LEU A 59 -8.28 -9.05 14.76
C LEU A 59 -7.77 -7.61 14.92
N PRO A 60 -6.45 -7.38 14.93
CA PRO A 60 -5.89 -6.03 14.99
C PRO A 60 -6.32 -5.29 13.72
N THR A 61 -7.15 -4.26 13.90
CA THR A 61 -7.56 -3.40 12.79
C THR A 61 -6.67 -2.16 12.82
N PRO A 62 -6.15 -1.69 11.67
CA PRO A 62 -5.19 -0.58 11.62
C PRO A 62 -5.62 0.74 12.28
N ALA A 63 -6.90 0.87 12.66
CA ALA A 63 -7.46 2.04 13.34
C ALA A 63 -7.39 1.95 14.88
N VAL A 64 -6.92 0.83 15.47
CA VAL A 64 -6.96 0.57 16.92
C VAL A 64 -5.56 0.63 17.57
N ASP A 65 -4.50 0.84 16.79
CA ASP A 65 -3.17 1.13 17.34
C ASP A 65 -3.07 2.61 17.73
N ASP A 66 -3.76 3.00 18.82
CA ASP A 66 -3.83 4.36 19.37
C ASP A 66 -2.59 4.77 20.21
N GLU A 67 -1.49 4.01 20.17
CA GLU A 67 -0.27 4.34 20.94
C GLU A 67 0.89 4.92 20.09
N GLU A 68 0.79 4.97 18.76
CA GLU A 68 1.84 5.59 17.92
C GLU A 68 1.28 6.33 16.70
N SER A 69 0.67 7.51 16.90
CA SER A 69 0.59 8.52 15.84
C SER A 69 0.39 9.95 16.35
N LYS A 70 1.24 10.38 17.30
CA LYS A 70 1.62 11.81 17.41
C LYS A 70 2.68 12.18 16.37
N VAL A 71 2.54 11.73 15.12
CA VAL A 71 3.38 12.25 14.03
C VAL A 71 2.63 13.43 13.45
N SER A 72 3.08 14.62 13.83
CA SER A 72 2.63 15.90 13.28
C SER A 72 2.57 15.83 11.75
N PRO A 73 1.57 16.45 11.08
CA PRO A 73 1.39 16.35 9.63
C PRO A 73 2.58 16.85 8.79
N GLU A 74 3.54 17.53 9.43
CA GLU A 74 4.70 18.17 8.80
C GLU A 74 6.03 17.45 9.03
N VAL A 75 6.10 16.42 9.87
CA VAL A 75 7.36 15.68 10.10
C VAL A 75 7.49 14.59 9.05
N GLY A 76 8.52 14.67 8.19
CA GLY A 76 8.91 13.56 7.31
C GLY A 76 9.19 13.89 5.84
N LEU A 77 9.62 15.10 5.52
CA LEU A 77 10.24 15.42 4.23
C LEU A 77 11.66 15.95 4.38
N ASP A 78 12.36 15.57 5.45
CA ASP A 78 13.79 15.90 5.55
C ASP A 78 14.61 14.78 4.88
N PRO A 79 15.03 14.93 3.60
CA PRO A 79 15.80 13.92 2.91
C PRO A 79 17.14 13.65 3.59
N VAL A 80 17.72 14.63 4.27
CA VAL A 80 19.01 14.50 4.96
C VAL A 80 18.87 13.52 6.12
N ALA A 81 17.82 13.67 6.94
CA ALA A 81 17.54 12.76 8.04
C ALA A 81 17.29 11.32 7.55
N TYR A 82 16.64 11.14 6.40
CA TYR A 82 16.48 9.82 5.80
C TYR A 82 17.83 9.24 5.32
N ILE A 83 18.67 10.03 4.67
CA ILE A 83 19.98 9.59 4.18
C ILE A 83 20.87 9.16 5.36
N GLU A 84 20.91 9.94 6.44
CA GLU A 84 21.64 9.58 7.67
C GLU A 84 21.12 8.28 8.28
N ALA A 85 19.79 8.12 8.39
CA ALA A 85 19.18 6.91 8.94
C ALA A 85 19.42 5.66 8.09
N LEU A 86 19.71 5.82 6.79
CA LEU A 86 20.07 4.74 5.86
C LEU A 86 21.56 4.40 5.85
N GLY A 87 22.37 5.01 6.71
CA GLY A 87 23.82 4.78 6.79
C GLY A 87 24.65 5.76 5.97
N GLY A 88 24.06 6.88 5.55
CA GLY A 88 24.72 7.94 4.79
C GLY A 88 24.64 7.74 3.27
N GLU A 89 25.01 8.80 2.54
CA GLU A 89 24.97 8.84 1.08
C GLU A 89 25.84 7.76 0.44
N SER A 90 27.04 7.51 1.00
CA SER A 90 27.96 6.48 0.52
C SER A 90 27.41 5.05 0.63
N ASN A 91 26.35 4.82 1.42
CA ASN A 91 25.70 3.52 1.52
C ASN A 91 24.62 3.32 0.46
N ILE A 92 24.11 4.38 -0.16
CA ILE A 92 22.98 4.33 -1.10
C ILE A 92 23.49 4.16 -2.52
N VAL A 93 23.12 3.06 -3.17
CA VAL A 93 23.50 2.75 -4.57
C VAL A 93 22.36 3.11 -5.52
N SER A 94 21.12 2.80 -5.13
CA SER A 94 19.94 3.15 -5.91
C SER A 94 18.74 3.39 -4.99
N VAL A 95 17.88 4.31 -5.42
CA VAL A 95 16.65 4.66 -4.72
C VAL A 95 15.51 4.53 -5.71
N ASP A 96 14.45 3.83 -5.35
CA ASP A 96 13.21 3.72 -6.12
C ASP A 96 12.01 3.67 -5.17
N ALA A 97 10.80 3.90 -5.66
CA ALA A 97 9.60 3.78 -4.85
C ALA A 97 8.50 3.01 -5.59
N CYS A 98 7.70 2.28 -4.82
CA CYS A 98 6.35 1.86 -5.19
C CYS A 98 5.34 2.74 -4.45
N ILE A 99 4.04 2.42 -4.57
CA ILE A 99 2.94 3.17 -3.94
C ILE A 99 3.14 3.36 -2.42
N THR A 100 3.61 2.34 -1.71
CA THR A 100 3.71 2.36 -0.24
C THR A 100 5.08 2.07 0.35
N ARG A 101 6.08 1.83 -0.50
CA ARG A 101 7.40 1.35 -0.09
C ARG A 101 8.51 2.03 -0.87
N LEU A 102 9.52 2.50 -0.15
CA LEU A 102 10.80 2.92 -0.69
C LEU A 102 11.66 1.67 -0.88
N ARG A 103 12.13 1.42 -2.10
CA ARG A 103 13.06 0.34 -2.45
C ARG A 103 14.46 0.93 -2.57
N LEU A 104 15.40 0.33 -1.87
CA LEU A 104 16.77 0.81 -1.82
C LEU A 104 17.71 -0.31 -2.25
N GLY A 105 18.61 0.02 -3.17
CA GLY A 105 19.87 -0.70 -3.34
C GLY A 105 20.92 -0.03 -2.46
N VAL A 106 21.53 -0.78 -1.56
CA VAL A 106 22.53 -0.27 -0.61
C VAL A 106 23.76 -1.14 -0.59
N ASN A 107 24.87 -0.62 -0.07
CA ASN A 107 26.09 -1.40 0.10
C ASN A 107 25.98 -2.34 1.32
N ASP A 108 25.43 -1.85 2.43
CA ASP A 108 25.22 -2.61 3.65
C ASP A 108 23.92 -2.20 4.39
N CYS A 109 22.97 -3.14 4.45
CA CYS A 109 21.71 -2.98 5.19
C CYS A 109 21.88 -2.97 6.72
N SER A 110 23.05 -3.36 7.26
CA SER A 110 23.29 -3.38 8.71
C SER A 110 23.48 -2.00 9.33
N LEU A 111 23.83 -1.00 8.50
CA LEU A 111 24.02 0.39 8.92
C LEU A 111 22.70 1.14 9.14
N PHE A 112 21.56 0.51 8.89
CA PHE A 112 20.25 1.15 8.96
C PHE A 112 19.85 1.37 10.42
N ASN A 113 19.53 2.62 10.76
CA ASN A 113 18.96 2.97 12.05
C ASN A 113 17.43 2.87 12.01
N GLU A 114 16.89 1.73 12.43
CA GLU A 114 15.45 1.47 12.43
C GLU A 114 14.67 2.41 13.36
N GLU A 115 15.25 2.84 14.47
CA GLU A 115 14.59 3.76 15.41
C GLU A 115 14.43 5.14 14.78
N ALA A 116 15.48 5.65 14.13
CA ALA A 116 15.43 6.90 13.38
C ALA A 116 14.42 6.80 12.21
N LEU A 117 14.42 5.70 11.46
CA LEU A 117 13.46 5.50 10.37
C LEU A 117 12.01 5.44 10.88
N LYS A 118 11.75 4.82 12.03
CA LYS A 118 10.42 4.83 12.67
C LYS A 118 10.01 6.22 13.13
N ALA A 119 10.92 6.99 13.73
CA ALA A 119 10.68 8.38 14.12
C ALA A 119 10.37 9.28 12.90
N LEU A 120 10.98 8.99 11.75
CA LEU A 120 10.70 9.65 10.48
C LEU A 120 9.40 9.15 9.81
N GLY A 121 8.63 8.28 10.45
CA GLY A 121 7.32 7.83 9.97
C GLY A 121 7.33 6.52 9.19
N SER A 122 8.42 5.73 9.24
CA SER A 122 8.39 4.36 8.70
C SER A 122 7.57 3.43 9.59
N LYS A 123 6.74 2.60 8.94
CA LYS A 123 5.97 1.54 9.58
C LYS A 123 6.75 0.23 9.71
N GLY A 124 7.94 0.17 9.12
CA GLY A 124 8.80 -1.01 9.16
C GLY A 124 9.85 -1.02 8.05
N VAL A 125 10.90 -1.82 8.27
CA VAL A 125 12.01 -2.02 7.33
C VAL A 125 12.14 -3.51 7.04
N VAL A 126 12.23 -3.86 5.76
CA VAL A 126 12.41 -5.24 5.29
C VAL A 126 13.76 -5.32 4.59
N ARG A 127 14.69 -6.09 5.16
CA ARG A 127 16.01 -6.35 4.55
C ARG A 127 15.93 -7.59 3.66
N ILE A 128 16.32 -7.44 2.40
CA ILE A 128 16.33 -8.51 1.40
C ILE A 128 17.80 -8.78 1.04
N GLY A 129 18.47 -9.59 1.87
CA GLY A 129 19.91 -9.81 1.77
C GLY A 129 20.73 -8.63 2.30
N LYS A 130 21.98 -8.51 1.85
CA LYS A 130 22.94 -7.50 2.32
C LYS A 130 22.85 -6.15 1.60
N GLN A 131 22.38 -6.17 0.34
CA GLN A 131 22.46 -5.03 -0.57
C GLN A 131 21.09 -4.49 -1.03
N SER A 132 19.99 -5.01 -0.49
CA SER A 132 18.66 -4.54 -0.83
C SER A 132 17.79 -4.45 0.41
N ALA A 133 17.05 -3.34 0.52
CA ALA A 133 16.11 -3.10 1.60
C ALA A 133 14.85 -2.39 1.10
N GLN A 134 13.74 -2.55 1.82
CA GLN A 134 12.50 -1.82 1.60
C GLN A 134 12.05 -1.15 2.89
N VAL A 135 11.78 0.16 2.83
CA VAL A 135 11.22 0.93 3.95
C VAL A 135 9.75 1.21 3.65
N ILE A 136 8.87 0.85 4.58
CA ILE A 136 7.42 1.00 4.43
C ILE A 136 7.03 2.38 4.96
N LEU A 137 6.79 3.33 4.05
CA LEU A 137 6.47 4.73 4.37
C LEU A 137 5.00 5.09 4.06
N GLY A 138 4.24 4.15 3.49
CA GLY A 138 2.89 4.44 3.00
C GLY A 138 2.92 5.35 1.76
N PRO A 139 1.83 6.08 1.47
CA PRO A 139 1.65 6.81 0.20
C PRO A 139 2.69 7.93 -0.03
N LYS A 140 3.51 8.28 0.97
CA LYS A 140 4.58 9.28 0.87
C LYS A 140 5.89 8.74 0.28
N ALA A 141 5.99 7.42 0.02
CA ALA A 141 7.22 6.77 -0.42
C ALA A 141 7.83 7.39 -1.69
N GLU A 142 7.01 7.73 -2.68
CA GLU A 142 7.46 8.33 -3.94
C GLU A 142 8.02 9.74 -3.75
N SER A 143 7.34 10.58 -2.96
CA SER A 143 7.80 11.93 -2.66
C SER A 143 9.14 11.93 -1.92
N ILE A 144 9.33 10.99 -1.00
CA ILE A 144 10.57 10.86 -0.23
C ILE A 144 11.70 10.35 -1.15
N ALA A 145 11.42 9.36 -2.01
CA ALA A 145 12.40 8.86 -2.98
C ALA A 145 12.93 9.97 -3.89
N ASN A 146 12.03 10.81 -4.42
CA ASN A 146 12.42 11.93 -5.28
C ASN A 146 13.25 12.97 -4.53
N SER A 147 12.92 13.23 -3.26
CA SER A 147 13.67 14.18 -2.42
C SER A 147 15.08 13.67 -2.10
N ILE A 148 15.22 12.37 -1.83
CA ILE A 148 16.53 11.73 -1.61
C ILE A 148 17.36 11.79 -2.90
N LYS A 149 16.78 11.43 -4.05
CA LYS A 149 17.48 11.52 -5.35
C LYS A 149 17.99 12.94 -5.62
N ALA A 150 17.15 13.95 -5.43
CA ALA A 150 17.51 15.36 -5.64
C ALA A 150 18.58 15.89 -4.66
N THR A 151 18.88 15.16 -3.58
CA THR A 151 19.91 15.54 -2.59
C THR A 151 21.25 14.85 -2.86
N ILE A 152 21.23 13.72 -3.57
CA ILE A 152 22.41 12.88 -3.88
C ILE A 152 22.95 13.16 -5.30
N GLU A 153 22.12 13.72 -6.19
CA GLU A 153 22.54 14.27 -7.50
C GLU A 153 23.09 15.69 -7.37
#